data_AF-A0AAJ4YZK8-F1
#
_entry.id   AF-A0AAJ4YZK8-F1
#
_cell.length_a   1.000
_cell.length_b   1.000
_cell.length_c   1.000
_cell.angle_alpha   90.00
_cell.angle_beta   90.00
_cell.angle_gamma   90.00
#
_symmetry.space_group_name_H-M   'P 1'
#
loop_
_entity.id
_entity.type
_entity.pdbx_description
1 polymer ?
#
loop_
_entity_poly.entity_id
_entity_poly.type
_entity_poly.pdbx_seq_one_letter_code
_entity_poly.pdbx_strand_id
1 'polypeptide(L)'
;MIVLDYDEINDLKQLHEAISSALINVAWFWHTSYSHRTEQARIRLYIPLNERISADDYRKYSKVLANKIGHKVDEGSYQPSRCFALPVIQKGHIFIKRVNDCPIMDVDMLEQWLKEYEQSNVSPSVIGYTRRDSKYWRELCFGTTEGNRNNALASLVGHLLRCHVNDYIVYSFALLWGQFACKPPMKEQEINATFQSILNKHYNN
;
A
#
# COMPACT_ATOMS: atom_id res chain seq x y z
N MET A 1 -17.91 -1.78 14.23
CA MET A 1 -18.37 -2.52 13.04
C MET A 1 -17.58 -2.04 11.84
N ILE A 2 -17.11 -2.96 11.01
CA ILE A 2 -16.46 -2.68 9.72
C ILE A 2 -17.41 -3.07 8.59
N VAL A 3 -17.43 -2.28 7.52
CA VAL A 3 -18.25 -2.55 6.33
C VAL A 3 -17.35 -2.58 5.10
N LEU A 4 -17.47 -3.64 4.29
CA LEU A 4 -16.76 -3.80 3.02
C LEU A 4 -17.78 -3.84 1.87
N ASP A 5 -17.62 -2.94 0.89
CA ASP A 5 -18.46 -2.88 -0.31
C ASP A 5 -17.77 -3.59 -1.49
N TYR A 6 -18.49 -4.52 -2.10
CA TYR A 6 -18.02 -5.30 -3.24
C TYR A 6 -18.87 -4.93 -4.45
N ASP A 7 -18.31 -4.08 -5.32
CA ASP A 7 -18.99 -3.61 -6.55
C ASP A 7 -18.62 -4.42 -7.81
N GLU A 8 -17.47 -5.10 -7.79
CA GLU A 8 -16.91 -5.89 -8.88
C GLU A 8 -16.83 -7.36 -8.48
N ILE A 9 -17.95 -8.09 -8.60
CA ILE A 9 -18.05 -9.50 -8.25
C ILE A 9 -18.18 -10.35 -9.51
N ASN A 10 -17.15 -11.14 -9.82
CA ASN A 10 -17.17 -12.08 -10.95
C ASN A 10 -18.05 -13.29 -10.64
N ASP A 11 -17.90 -13.87 -9.44
CA ASP A 11 -18.68 -15.01 -8.97
C ASP A 11 -19.11 -14.78 -7.51
N LEU A 12 -20.41 -14.60 -7.31
CA LEU A 12 -21.00 -14.37 -5.99
C LEU A 12 -20.88 -15.60 -5.07
N LYS A 13 -20.91 -16.80 -5.64
CA LYS A 13 -20.76 -18.04 -4.87
C LYS A 13 -19.33 -18.17 -4.36
N GLN A 14 -18.35 -17.94 -5.23
CA GLN A 14 -16.94 -17.93 -4.86
C GLN A 14 -16.64 -16.91 -3.76
N LEU A 15 -17.15 -15.68 -3.90
CA LEU A 15 -17.00 -14.65 -2.88
C LEU A 15 -17.65 -15.07 -1.55
N HIS A 16 -18.84 -15.66 -1.59
CA HIS A 16 -19.52 -16.14 -0.38
C HIS A 16 -18.73 -17.24 0.32
N GLU A 17 -18.15 -18.20 -0.42
CA GLU A 17 -17.30 -19.26 0.13
C GLU A 17 -16.01 -18.68 0.73
N ALA A 18 -15.39 -17.70 0.07
CA ALA A 18 -14.21 -17.01 0.59
C ALA A 18 -14.50 -16.25 1.90
N ILE A 19 -15.59 -15.50 1.97
CA ILE A 19 -16.04 -14.81 3.19
C ILE A 19 -16.30 -15.84 4.31
N SER A 20 -17.05 -16.90 4.00
CA SER A 20 -17.44 -17.92 4.99
C SER A 20 -16.24 -18.67 5.55
N SER A 21 -15.24 -18.95 4.70
CA SER A 21 -14.00 -19.61 5.11
C SER A 21 -13.11 -18.66 5.94
N ALA A 22 -12.89 -17.44 5.47
CA ALA A 22 -12.02 -16.47 6.13
C ALA A 22 -12.55 -16.01 7.50
N LEU A 23 -13.87 -15.95 7.65
CA LEU A 23 -14.56 -15.42 8.83
C LEU A 23 -15.42 -16.47 9.53
N ILE A 24 -15.04 -17.76 9.46
CA ILE A 24 -15.87 -18.88 9.93
C ILE A 24 -16.26 -18.78 11.41
N ASN A 25 -15.36 -18.28 12.26
CA ASN A 25 -15.55 -18.24 13.71
C ASN A 25 -16.08 -16.90 14.24
N VAL A 26 -16.45 -15.96 13.36
CA VAL A 26 -16.91 -14.63 13.76
C VAL A 26 -18.24 -14.27 13.10
N ALA A 27 -19.04 -13.47 13.80
CA ALA A 27 -20.29 -12.96 13.27
C ALA A 27 -20.04 -12.12 12.02
N TRP A 28 -20.84 -12.34 10.99
CA TRP A 28 -20.92 -11.44 9.85
C TRP A 28 -22.28 -11.58 9.18
N PHE A 29 -22.68 -10.55 8.44
CA PHE A 29 -23.76 -10.69 7.47
C PHE A 29 -23.45 -9.87 6.24
N TRP A 30 -23.97 -10.29 5.09
CA TRP A 30 -23.98 -9.46 3.91
C TRP A 30 -25.34 -9.46 3.26
N HIS A 31 -25.62 -8.38 2.54
CA HIS A 31 -26.78 -8.29 1.68
C HIS A 31 -26.43 -7.67 0.33
N THR A 32 -27.27 -7.88 -0.67
CA THR A 32 -27.12 -7.21 -1.97
C THR A 32 -27.27 -5.70 -1.82
N SER A 33 -26.43 -4.93 -2.53
CA SER A 33 -26.52 -3.47 -2.51
C SER A 33 -27.71 -2.99 -3.34
N TYR A 34 -28.09 -1.72 -3.19
CA TYR A 34 -29.18 -1.11 -3.96
C TYR A 34 -29.00 -1.27 -5.48
N SER A 35 -27.77 -1.20 -5.96
CA SER A 35 -27.42 -1.28 -7.39
C SER A 35 -27.16 -2.70 -7.89
N HIS A 36 -27.48 -3.73 -7.09
CA HIS A 36 -27.29 -5.13 -7.48
C HIS A 36 -28.12 -5.50 -8.73
N ARG A 37 -27.48 -6.21 -9.66
CA ARG A 37 -28.11 -6.81 -10.85
C ARG A 37 -27.61 -8.26 -10.99
N THR A 38 -28.42 -9.12 -11.61
CA THR A 38 -28.04 -10.53 -11.85
C THR A 38 -26.72 -10.67 -12.63
N GLU A 39 -26.48 -9.77 -13.60
CA GLU A 39 -25.26 -9.76 -14.41
C GLU A 39 -24.08 -9.00 -13.77
N GLN A 40 -24.36 -8.17 -12.76
CA GLN A 40 -23.35 -7.38 -12.06
C GLN A 40 -23.68 -7.41 -10.57
N ALA A 41 -23.24 -8.49 -9.93
CA ALA A 41 -23.49 -8.71 -8.53
C ALA A 41 -22.73 -7.66 -7.70
N ARG A 42 -23.45 -7.06 -6.75
CA ARG A 42 -22.90 -6.14 -5.76
C ARG A 42 -23.42 -6.47 -4.37
N ILE A 43 -22.54 -6.52 -3.37
CA ILE A 43 -22.90 -6.83 -1.98
C ILE A 43 -22.17 -5.93 -0.98
N ARG A 44 -22.77 -5.75 0.19
CA ARG A 44 -22.12 -5.14 1.37
C ARG A 44 -21.99 -6.16 2.47
N LEU A 45 -20.76 -6.35 2.94
CA LEU A 45 -20.41 -7.20 4.06
C LEU A 45 -20.26 -6.36 5.33
N TYR A 46 -20.88 -6.81 6.42
CA TYR A 46 -20.87 -6.16 7.73
C TYR A 46 -20.28 -7.12 8.75
N ILE A 47 -19.30 -6.61 9.50
CA ILE A 47 -18.57 -7.37 10.51
C ILE A 47 -18.67 -6.58 11.83
N PRO A 48 -19.54 -6.99 12.77
CA PRO A 48 -19.64 -6.34 14.07
C PRO A 48 -18.34 -6.53 14.86
N LEU A 49 -17.99 -5.52 15.68
CA LEU A 49 -16.83 -5.54 16.56
C LEU A 49 -17.30 -5.42 18.01
N ASN A 50 -16.57 -6.01 18.94
CA ASN A 50 -16.84 -5.94 20.39
C ASN A 50 -16.75 -4.51 20.94
N GLU A 51 -15.95 -3.64 20.32
CA GLU A 51 -15.77 -2.26 20.76
C GLU A 51 -15.71 -1.23 19.62
N ARG A 52 -15.64 0.05 19.99
CA ARG A 52 -15.46 1.17 19.06
C ARG A 52 -13.97 1.34 18.77
N ILE A 53 -13.65 1.58 17.51
CA ILE A 53 -12.28 1.76 17.03
C ILE A 53 -12.08 3.18 16.48
N SER A 54 -10.84 3.64 16.43
CA SER A 54 -10.48 4.91 15.82
C SER A 54 -10.65 4.89 14.29
N ALA A 55 -10.65 6.07 13.65
CA ALA A 55 -10.69 6.18 12.19
C ALA A 55 -9.46 5.54 11.52
N ASP A 56 -8.29 5.67 12.16
CA ASP A 56 -7.05 5.08 11.66
C ASP A 56 -7.09 3.56 11.76
N ASP A 57 -7.58 3.02 12.88
CA ASP A 57 -7.68 1.58 13.08
C ASP A 57 -8.73 0.95 12.19
N TYR A 58 -9.86 1.65 11.95
CA TYR A 58 -10.83 1.25 10.94
C TYR A 58 -10.17 1.06 9.57
N ARG A 59 -9.32 2.01 9.15
CA ARG A 59 -8.62 1.94 7.87
C ARG A 59 -7.62 0.78 7.82
N LYS A 60 -6.91 0.51 8.92
CA LYS A 60 -5.97 -0.62 9.01
C LYS A 60 -6.71 -1.96 8.94
N TYR A 61 -7.70 -2.14 9.81
CA TYR A 61 -8.42 -3.42 9.94
C TYR A 61 -9.29 -3.75 8.74
N SER A 62 -9.90 -2.76 8.07
CA SER A 62 -10.63 -3.00 6.82
C SER A 62 -9.73 -3.55 5.70
N LYS A 63 -8.48 -3.09 5.61
CA LYS A 63 -7.49 -3.65 4.68
C LYS A 63 -7.07 -5.07 5.05
N VAL A 64 -6.83 -5.32 6.33
CA VAL A 64 -6.49 -6.66 6.83
C VAL A 64 -7.62 -7.64 6.52
N LEU A 65 -8.88 -7.26 6.75
CA LEU A 65 -10.05 -8.06 6.42
C LEU A 65 -10.19 -8.30 4.91
N ALA A 66 -10.03 -7.26 4.09
CA ALA A 66 -10.06 -7.39 2.64
C ALA A 66 -8.97 -8.36 2.13
N ASN A 67 -7.76 -8.28 2.70
CA ASN A 67 -6.66 -9.19 2.38
C ASN A 67 -6.96 -10.62 2.83
N LYS A 68 -7.48 -10.82 4.04
CA LYS A 68 -7.84 -12.13 4.59
C LYS A 68 -8.90 -12.84 3.75
N ILE A 69 -9.88 -12.10 3.23
CA ILE A 69 -10.92 -12.63 2.33
C ILE A 69 -10.35 -12.89 0.93
N GLY A 70 -9.38 -12.10 0.48
CA GLY A 70 -8.68 -12.32 -0.80
C GLY A 70 -9.44 -11.84 -2.03
N HIS A 71 -10.45 -10.98 -1.86
CA HIS A 71 -11.22 -10.40 -2.96
C HIS A 71 -11.10 -8.87 -2.96
N LYS A 72 -11.10 -8.27 -4.16
CA LYS A 72 -11.04 -6.82 -4.34
C LYS A 72 -12.28 -6.16 -3.74
N VAL A 73 -12.05 -5.14 -2.92
CA VAL A 73 -13.07 -4.32 -2.25
C VAL A 73 -13.02 -2.90 -2.84
N ASP A 74 -14.14 -2.19 -2.87
CA ASP A 74 -14.13 -0.76 -3.22
C ASP A 74 -13.25 0.05 -2.25
N GLU A 75 -12.39 0.93 -2.78
CA GLU A 75 -11.45 1.73 -1.99
C GLU A 75 -12.16 2.67 -1.00
N GLY A 76 -13.41 3.04 -1.29
CA GLY A 76 -14.26 3.79 -0.36
C GLY A 76 -14.54 3.04 0.94
N SER A 77 -14.47 1.71 0.94
CA SER A 77 -14.68 0.86 2.12
C SER A 77 -13.65 1.09 3.22
N TYR A 78 -12.47 1.62 2.88
CA TYR A 78 -11.43 1.97 3.84
C TYR A 78 -11.65 3.32 4.53
N GLN A 79 -12.68 4.08 4.14
CA GLN A 79 -13.01 5.38 4.70
C GLN A 79 -14.17 5.24 5.69
N PRO A 80 -13.97 5.51 7.00
CA PRO A 80 -15.02 5.38 8.01
C PRO A 80 -16.27 6.22 7.69
N SER A 81 -16.08 7.40 7.09
CA SER A 81 -17.15 8.32 6.71
C SER A 81 -18.08 7.79 5.62
N ARG A 82 -17.69 6.72 4.92
CA ARG A 82 -18.51 6.05 3.90
C ARG A 82 -19.23 4.80 4.41
N CYS A 83 -19.30 4.60 5.73
CA CYS A 83 -20.11 3.54 6.30
C CYS A 83 -21.58 3.75 5.91
N PHE A 84 -22.14 2.80 5.18
CA PHE A 84 -23.53 2.83 4.76
C PHE A 84 -24.46 2.55 5.96
N ALA A 85 -25.49 3.37 6.10
CA ALA A 85 -26.64 3.08 6.97
C ALA A 85 -27.57 2.03 6.32
N LEU A 86 -28.67 1.71 7.02
CA LEU A 86 -29.69 0.70 6.75
C LEU A 86 -29.86 0.29 5.26
N PRO A 87 -30.08 -1.01 4.97
CA PRO A 87 -30.26 -1.49 3.61
C PRO A 87 -31.42 -0.78 2.91
N VAL A 88 -31.13 -0.20 1.73
CA VAL A 88 -32.15 0.36 0.84
C VAL A 88 -32.36 -0.62 -0.31
N ILE A 89 -33.61 -1.03 -0.54
CA ILE A 89 -34.00 -2.02 -1.54
C ILE A 89 -34.69 -1.32 -2.70
N GLN A 90 -34.20 -1.55 -3.93
CA GLN A 90 -34.88 -1.07 -5.13
C GLN A 90 -36.12 -1.94 -5.42
N LYS A 91 -37.26 -1.31 -5.67
CA LYS A 91 -38.52 -2.02 -5.98
C LYS A 91 -38.34 -2.90 -7.23
N GLY A 92 -38.65 -4.18 -7.11
CA GLY A 92 -38.54 -5.15 -8.22
C GLY A 92 -37.15 -5.78 -8.42
N HIS A 93 -36.17 -5.45 -7.59
CA HIS A 93 -34.83 -6.07 -7.61
C HIS A 93 -34.72 -7.20 -6.60
N ILE A 94 -33.83 -8.16 -6.89
CA ILE A 94 -33.57 -9.30 -6.01
C ILE A 94 -32.77 -8.84 -4.79
N PHE A 95 -33.33 -9.07 -3.61
CA PHE A 95 -32.66 -8.86 -2.34
C PHE A 95 -32.19 -10.21 -1.76
N ILE A 96 -30.87 -10.40 -1.66
CA ILE A 96 -30.27 -11.59 -1.07
C ILE A 96 -29.57 -11.17 0.22
N LYS A 97 -29.76 -11.96 1.28
CA LYS A 97 -29.06 -11.82 2.57
C LYS A 97 -28.44 -13.14 2.98
N ARG A 98 -27.23 -13.09 3.54
CA ARG A 98 -26.58 -14.22 4.23
C ARG A 98 -26.03 -13.75 5.58
N VAL A 99 -26.00 -14.67 6.53
CA VAL A 99 -25.61 -14.42 7.92
C VAL A 99 -24.76 -15.61 8.39
N ASN A 100 -23.70 -15.32 9.14
CA ASN A 100 -23.03 -16.27 9.99
C ASN A 100 -23.24 -15.84 11.43
N ASP A 101 -23.96 -16.67 12.19
CA ASP A 101 -24.27 -16.42 13.59
C ASP A 101 -23.18 -17.06 14.46
N CYS A 102 -22.28 -16.22 14.95
CA CYS A 102 -21.07 -16.58 15.67
C CYS A 102 -20.74 -15.48 16.68
N PRO A 103 -19.72 -15.63 17.54
CA PRO A 103 -19.27 -14.55 18.40
C PRO A 103 -18.90 -13.30 17.61
N ILE A 104 -19.20 -12.12 18.17
CA ILE A 104 -18.79 -10.84 17.59
C ILE A 104 -17.25 -10.80 17.50
N MET A 105 -16.73 -10.19 16.44
CA MET A 105 -15.29 -10.12 16.23
C MET A 105 -14.59 -9.28 17.30
N ASP A 106 -13.54 -9.84 17.88
CA ASP A 106 -12.67 -9.16 18.83
C ASP A 106 -11.65 -8.26 18.11
N VAL A 107 -11.44 -7.05 18.59
CA VAL A 107 -10.38 -6.16 18.10
C VAL A 107 -8.99 -6.77 18.34
N ASP A 108 -8.77 -7.52 19.42
CA ASP A 108 -7.51 -8.22 19.66
C ASP A 108 -7.17 -9.22 18.54
N MET A 109 -8.19 -9.89 18.00
CA MET A 109 -8.05 -10.79 16.85
C MET A 109 -7.65 -10.03 15.58
N LEU A 110 -8.18 -8.82 15.37
CA LEU A 110 -7.78 -7.94 14.27
C LEU A 110 -6.34 -7.44 14.42
N GLU A 111 -5.90 -7.13 15.63
CA GLU A 111 -4.50 -6.78 15.90
C GLU A 111 -3.55 -7.93 15.60
N GLN A 112 -3.92 -9.16 15.97
CA GLN A 112 -3.14 -10.33 15.65
C GLN A 112 -3.03 -10.52 14.12
N TRP A 113 -4.15 -10.42 13.41
CA TRP A 113 -4.17 -10.50 11.95
C TRP A 113 -3.40 -9.37 11.29
N LEU A 114 -3.38 -8.17 11.87
CA LEU A 114 -2.55 -7.06 11.38
C LEU A 114 -1.06 -7.40 11.50
N LYS A 115 -0.62 -7.95 12.64
CA LYS A 115 0.79 -8.38 12.82
C LYS A 115 1.17 -9.46 11.81
N GLU A 116 0.31 -10.45 11.58
CA GLU A 116 0.51 -11.47 10.55
C GLU A 116 0.57 -10.85 9.15
N TYR A 117 -0.33 -9.91 8.83
CA TYR A 117 -0.37 -9.20 7.56
C TYR A 117 0.91 -8.39 7.32
N GLU A 118 1.42 -7.69 8.34
CA GLU A 118 2.67 -6.93 8.27
C GLU A 118 3.90 -7.83 8.11
N GLN A 119 3.92 -8.99 8.77
CA GLN A 119 4.98 -10.01 8.62
C GLN A 119 4.94 -10.71 7.25
N SER A 120 3.75 -10.94 6.71
CA SER A 120 3.56 -11.58 5.39
C SER A 120 3.82 -10.60 4.25
N ASN A 121 3.50 -9.32 4.46
CA ASN A 121 3.79 -8.23 3.54
C ASN A 121 5.04 -7.47 3.95
N VAL A 122 6.06 -8.17 4.44
CA VAL A 122 7.45 -7.68 4.43
C VAL A 122 7.88 -7.58 2.96
N SER A 123 7.32 -6.60 2.25
CA SER A 123 8.10 -5.80 1.32
C SER A 123 9.27 -5.24 2.12
N PRO A 124 10.50 -5.19 1.58
CA PRO A 124 11.72 -4.91 2.33
C PRO A 124 11.66 -3.51 2.94
N SER A 125 10.99 -3.37 4.09
CA SER A 125 10.49 -2.11 4.63
C SER A 125 9.75 -1.26 3.57
N VAL A 126 8.59 -0.70 3.93
CA VAL A 126 8.44 0.70 3.56
C VAL A 126 9.61 1.39 4.24
N ILE A 127 10.71 1.63 3.53
CA ILE A 127 11.75 2.55 3.98
C ILE A 127 11.00 3.88 4.05
N GLY A 128 10.31 4.16 5.16
CA GLY A 128 10.12 5.53 5.58
C GLY A 128 11.55 6.05 5.62
N TYR A 129 11.91 6.89 4.65
CA TYR A 129 13.28 7.29 4.32
C TYR A 129 14.13 7.34 5.59
N THR A 130 14.82 6.25 5.93
CA THR A 130 15.71 6.24 7.08
C THR A 130 16.78 7.21 6.68
N ARG A 131 16.90 8.33 7.41
CA ARG A 131 17.87 9.35 7.13
C ARG A 131 19.23 8.66 7.04
N ARG A 132 19.80 8.63 5.83
CA ARG A 132 21.11 8.04 5.57
C ARG A 132 22.11 8.70 6.51
N ASP A 133 22.78 7.88 7.32
CA ASP A 133 23.73 8.34 8.31
C ASP A 133 25.07 8.71 7.66
N SER A 134 25.98 9.31 8.44
CA SER A 134 27.30 9.69 7.92
C SER A 134 28.12 8.49 7.44
N LYS A 135 27.87 7.29 8.00
CA LYS A 135 28.56 6.06 7.59
C LYS A 135 28.19 5.67 6.16
N TYR A 136 26.89 5.70 5.84
CA TYR A 136 26.39 5.45 4.48
C TYR A 136 27.05 6.39 3.47
N TRP A 137 27.09 7.70 3.76
CA TRP A 137 27.69 8.67 2.83
C TRP A 137 29.19 8.47 2.67
N ARG A 138 29.90 8.18 3.77
CA ARG A 138 31.33 7.88 3.72
C ARG A 138 31.63 6.70 2.81
N GLU A 139 30.87 5.62 2.92
CA GLU A 139 31.07 4.43 2.09
C GLU A 139 30.78 4.71 0.61
N LEU A 140 29.71 5.45 0.32
CA LEU A 140 29.30 5.77 -1.05
C LEU A 140 30.28 6.72 -1.78
N CYS A 141 30.86 7.69 -1.06
CA CYS A 141 31.76 8.69 -1.64
C CYS A 141 33.05 8.10 -2.22
N PHE A 142 33.51 6.94 -1.76
CA PHE A 142 34.75 6.32 -2.23
C PHE A 142 34.52 5.19 -3.25
N GLY A 143 33.32 5.12 -3.83
CA GLY A 143 32.98 4.23 -4.93
C GLY A 143 32.05 3.09 -4.53
N THR A 144 31.64 2.32 -5.53
CA THR A 144 30.76 1.15 -5.35
C THR A 144 31.18 0.03 -6.30
N THR A 145 30.80 -1.20 -5.97
CA THR A 145 30.97 -2.38 -6.82
C THR A 145 30.01 -2.34 -8.02
N GLU A 146 30.28 -3.22 -8.99
CA GLU A 146 29.54 -3.33 -10.24
C GLU A 146 28.04 -3.61 -10.01
N GLY A 147 27.18 -2.88 -10.72
CA GLY A 147 25.71 -3.01 -10.65
C GLY A 147 24.97 -1.91 -9.88
N ASN A 148 25.64 -1.14 -9.00
CA ASN A 148 24.96 -0.11 -8.18
C ASN A 148 25.40 1.35 -8.45
N ARG A 149 26.22 1.57 -9.48
CA ARG A 149 26.86 2.86 -9.79
C ARG A 149 25.89 4.00 -10.09
N ASN A 150 24.87 3.76 -10.92
CA ASN A 150 23.88 4.79 -11.28
C ASN A 150 23.01 5.20 -10.10
N ASN A 151 22.60 4.24 -9.28
CA ASN A 151 21.81 4.51 -8.07
C ASN A 151 22.63 5.27 -7.02
N ALA A 152 23.90 4.92 -6.87
CA ALA A 152 24.85 5.61 -6.01
C ALA A 152 25.09 7.06 -6.48
N LEU A 153 25.35 7.25 -7.77
CA LEU A 153 25.51 8.58 -8.38
C LEU A 153 24.28 9.45 -8.17
N ALA A 154 23.09 8.91 -8.48
CA ALA A 154 21.83 9.61 -8.28
C ALA A 154 21.62 10.02 -6.82
N SER A 155 22.00 9.15 -5.88
CA SER A 155 21.93 9.41 -4.44
C SER A 155 22.87 10.52 -3.99
N LEU A 156 24.11 10.54 -4.49
CA LEU A 156 25.10 11.57 -4.19
C LEU A 156 24.68 12.93 -4.75
N VAL A 157 24.31 12.98 -6.04
CA VAL A 157 23.84 14.19 -6.71
C VAL A 157 22.62 14.76 -5.99
N GLY A 158 21.62 13.93 -5.69
CA GLY A 158 20.41 14.37 -4.98
C GLY A 158 20.69 14.87 -3.57
N HIS A 159 21.66 14.29 -2.86
CA HIS A 159 22.05 14.76 -1.53
C HIS A 159 22.72 16.13 -1.57
N LEU A 160 23.66 16.35 -2.49
CA LEU A 160 24.36 17.62 -2.63
C LEU A 160 23.43 18.75 -3.04
N LEU A 161 22.53 18.49 -4.00
CA LEU A 161 21.52 19.47 -4.43
C LEU A 161 20.57 19.84 -3.28
N ARG A 162 20.12 18.84 -2.50
CA ARG A 162 19.30 19.09 -1.30
C ARG A 162 20.03 19.90 -0.23
N CYS A 163 21.36 19.82 -0.17
CA CYS A 163 22.20 20.65 0.69
C CYS A 163 22.51 22.03 0.08
N HIS A 164 21.83 22.42 -1.00
CA HIS A 164 22.00 23.69 -1.71
C HIS A 164 23.42 23.94 -2.24
N VAL A 165 24.15 22.87 -2.60
CA VAL A 165 25.43 22.99 -3.32
C VAL A 165 25.15 23.42 -4.76
N ASN A 166 25.94 24.37 -5.28
CA ASN A 166 25.80 24.85 -6.66
C ASN A 166 25.90 23.70 -7.68
N ASP A 167 25.04 23.73 -8.69
CA ASP A 167 24.87 22.71 -9.72
C ASP A 167 26.14 22.41 -10.52
N TYR A 168 26.97 23.42 -10.85
CA TYR A 168 28.26 23.19 -11.51
C TYR A 168 29.24 22.41 -10.63
N ILE A 169 29.26 22.69 -9.32
CA ILE A 169 30.10 21.96 -8.35
C ILE A 169 29.61 20.50 -8.25
N VAL A 170 28.30 20.29 -8.18
CA VAL A 170 27.71 18.94 -8.13
C VAL A 170 28.03 18.16 -9.42
N TYR A 171 27.95 18.81 -10.58
CA TYR A 171 28.29 18.18 -11.86
C TYR A 171 29.77 17.79 -11.95
N SER A 172 30.67 18.70 -11.56
CA SER A 172 32.11 18.41 -11.50
C SER A 172 32.41 17.22 -10.58
N PHE A 173 31.78 17.19 -9.40
CA PHE A 173 31.90 16.05 -8.48
C PHE A 173 31.36 14.75 -9.10
N ALA A 174 30.20 14.78 -9.76
CA ALA A 174 29.61 13.62 -10.42
C ALA A 174 30.54 13.01 -11.48
N LEU A 175 31.20 13.85 -12.29
CA LEU A 175 32.19 13.42 -13.28
C LEU A 175 33.40 12.75 -12.60
N LEU A 176 33.99 13.41 -11.62
CA LEU A 176 35.16 12.90 -10.89
C LEU A 176 34.84 11.57 -10.19
N TRP A 177 33.71 11.50 -9.50
CA TRP A 177 33.29 10.29 -8.80
C TRP A 177 33.02 9.13 -9.78
N GLY A 178 32.27 9.36 -10.85
CA GLY A 178 31.92 8.32 -11.82
C GLY A 178 33.12 7.80 -12.62
N GLN A 179 34.11 8.65 -12.89
CA GLN A 179 35.31 8.28 -13.66
C GLN A 179 36.40 7.66 -12.79
N PHE A 180 36.60 8.14 -11.55
CA PHE A 180 37.76 7.76 -10.74
C PHE A 180 37.42 6.93 -9.49
N ALA A 181 36.23 7.10 -8.90
CA ALA A 181 35.84 6.33 -7.71
C ALA A 181 35.17 4.98 -8.06
N CYS A 182 34.44 4.92 -9.18
CA CYS A 182 33.79 3.70 -9.65
C CYS A 182 34.76 2.69 -10.28
N LYS A 183 34.56 1.40 -9.98
CA LYS A 183 35.26 0.29 -10.64
C LYS A 183 34.24 -0.71 -11.20
N PRO A 184 34.09 -0.86 -12.53
CA PRO A 184 34.79 -0.12 -13.59
C PRO A 184 34.30 1.35 -13.73
N PRO A 185 35.10 2.24 -14.35
CA PRO A 185 34.71 3.63 -14.61
C PRO A 185 33.42 3.74 -15.42
N MET A 186 32.64 4.77 -15.15
CA MET A 186 31.41 5.09 -15.89
C MET A 186 31.73 5.93 -17.12
N LYS A 187 30.90 5.82 -18.16
CA LYS A 187 30.99 6.70 -19.34
C LYS A 187 30.45 8.08 -18.99
N GLU A 188 31.08 9.13 -19.48
CA GLU A 188 30.63 10.52 -19.25
C GLU A 188 29.17 10.75 -19.65
N GLN A 189 28.74 10.16 -20.77
CA GLN A 189 27.35 10.23 -21.23
C GLN A 189 26.35 9.65 -20.20
N GLU A 190 26.71 8.56 -19.52
CA GLU A 190 25.88 7.92 -18.49
C GLU A 190 25.80 8.78 -17.22
N ILE A 191 26.93 9.39 -16.83
CA ILE A 191 27.01 10.32 -15.71
C ILE A 191 26.13 11.55 -15.99
N ASN A 192 26.27 12.16 -17.17
CA ASN A 192 25.50 13.33 -17.56
C ASN A 192 24.00 13.03 -17.62
N ALA A 193 23.59 11.91 -18.21
CA ALA A 193 22.19 11.50 -18.25
C ALA A 193 21.58 11.36 -16.84
N THR A 194 22.34 10.74 -15.91
CA THR A 194 21.92 10.59 -14.51
C THR A 194 21.81 11.95 -13.81
N PHE A 195 22.82 12.81 -13.97
CA PHE A 195 22.84 14.14 -13.39
C PHE A 195 21.64 14.99 -13.85
N GLN A 196 21.40 15.07 -15.16
CA GLN A 196 20.29 15.83 -15.73
C GLN A 196 18.93 15.31 -15.24
N SER A 197 18.77 13.99 -15.12
CA SER A 197 17.54 13.39 -14.58
C SER A 197 17.24 13.84 -13.14
N ILE A 198 18.27 13.91 -12.29
CA ILE A 198 18.11 14.35 -10.90
C ILE A 198 17.97 15.87 -10.80
N LEU A 199 18.72 16.63 -11.59
CA LEU A 199 18.63 18.09 -11.62
C LEU A 199 17.22 18.55 -12.00
N ASN A 200 16.64 17.95 -13.05
CA ASN A 200 15.26 18.24 -13.46
C ASN A 200 14.25 17.92 -12.36
N LYS A 201 14.42 16.79 -11.66
CA LYS A 201 13.56 16.43 -10.51
C LYS A 201 13.73 17.39 -9.33
N HIS A 202 14.91 17.99 -9.16
CA HIS A 202 15.18 18.91 -8.07
C HIS A 202 14.49 20.27 -8.28
N TYR A 203 14.44 20.78 -9.51
CA TYR A 203 13.80 22.06 -9.83
C TYR A 203 12.30 21.96 -10.10
N ASN A 204 11.79 20.77 -10.47
CA ASN A 204 10.37 20.56 -10.76
C ASN A 204 9.54 20.09 -9.54
N ASN A 205 10.15 19.97 -8.36
CA ASN A 205 9.50 19.67 -7.07
C ASN A 205 9.50 20.90 -6.18
#